data_AF-Q9XVV5-F1
#
_entry.id   AF-Q9XVV5-F1
#
_cell.length_a   1.000
_cell.length_b   1.000
_cell.length_c   1.000
_cell.angle_alpha   90.00
_cell.angle_beta   90.00
_cell.angle_gamma   90.00
#
_symmetry.space_group_name_H-M   'P 1'
#
loop_
_entity.id
_entity.type
_entity.pdbx_description
1 polymer ?
#
loop_
_entity_poly.entity_id
_entity_poly.type
_entity_poly.pdbx_seq_one_letter_code
_entity_poly.pdbx_strand_id
1 'polypeptide(L)'
;MVSQLVTYSAHVILFVLVWLLAYTDVVPVLSYLPECLHCLVNYAPFFAVLFLGIYAVFNVVYGVATFNDCAEAKVELLGEIKEAREELKRKRIID
;
A
#
# COMPACT_ATOMS: atom_id res chain seq x y z
N MET A 1 6.59 3.64 -23.73
CA MET A 1 6.14 3.15 -22.41
C MET A 1 5.33 4.27 -21.78
N VAL A 2 4.00 4.17 -21.74
CA VAL A 2 3.22 5.09 -20.89
C VAL A 2 3.65 4.81 -19.46
N SER A 3 4.04 5.83 -18.71
CA SER A 3 4.44 5.63 -17.32
C SER A 3 3.23 5.12 -16.54
N GLN A 4 3.45 4.18 -15.63
CA GLN A 4 2.40 3.68 -14.73
C GLN A 4 1.63 4.83 -14.07
N LEU A 5 2.36 5.89 -13.70
CA LEU A 5 1.80 7.13 -13.17
C LEU A 5 0.73 7.76 -14.07
N VAL A 6 0.96 7.85 -15.39
CA VAL A 6 -0.02 8.44 -16.33
C VAL A 6 -1.27 7.58 -16.46
N THR A 7 -1.11 6.26 -16.49
CA THR A 7 -2.28 5.36 -16.52
C THR A 7 -3.08 5.50 -15.23
N TYR A 8 -2.45 5.45 -14.05
CA TYR A 8 -3.17 5.59 -12.78
C TYR A 8 -3.79 6.98 -12.59
N SER A 9 -3.07 8.04 -12.97
CA SER A 9 -3.61 9.41 -12.85
C SER A 9 -4.83 9.63 -13.74
N ALA A 10 -4.87 9.05 -14.96
CA ALA A 10 -6.04 9.13 -15.83
C ALA A 10 -7.29 8.49 -15.18
N HIS A 11 -7.15 7.32 -14.54
CA HIS A 11 -8.25 6.68 -13.83
C HIS A 11 -8.72 7.54 -12.64
N VAL A 12 -7.78 8.06 -11.84
CA VAL A 12 -8.10 8.94 -10.70
C VAL A 12 -8.83 10.20 -11.16
N ILE A 13 -8.36 10.85 -12.23
CA ILE A 13 -9.01 12.05 -12.79
C ILE A 13 -10.44 11.73 -13.22
N LEU A 14 -10.68 10.59 -13.87
CA LEU A 14 -12.03 10.17 -14.27
C LEU A 14 -12.96 10.05 -13.05
N PHE A 15 -12.53 9.36 -11.99
CA PHE A 15 -13.33 9.23 -10.76
C PHE A 15 -13.58 10.58 -10.08
N VAL A 16 -12.57 11.47 -10.03
CA VAL A 16 -12.71 12.81 -9.47
C VAL A 16 -13.70 13.66 -10.27
N LEU A 17 -13.68 13.58 -11.61
CA LEU A 17 -14.62 14.29 -12.47
C LEU A 17 -16.06 13.80 -12.24
N VAL A 18 -16.27 12.49 -12.16
CA VAL A 18 -17.60 11.92 -11.86
C VAL A 18 -18.09 12.37 -10.49
N TRP A 19 -17.21 12.36 -9.48
CA TRP A 19 -17.54 12.85 -8.15
C TRP A 19 -17.88 14.35 -8.13
N LEU A 20 -17.12 15.20 -8.83
CA LEU A 20 -17.40 16.63 -8.93
C LEU A 20 -18.74 16.92 -9.61
N LEU A 21 -19.10 16.17 -10.66
CA LEU A 21 -20.40 16.31 -11.32
C LEU A 21 -21.57 15.95 -10.39
N ALA A 22 -21.39 14.93 -9.55
CA ALA A 22 -22.37 14.56 -8.54
C ALA A 22 -22.44 15.58 -7.39
N TYR A 23 -21.30 16.11 -6.94
CA TYR A 23 -21.22 17.10 -5.86
C TYR A 23 -21.81 18.47 -6.25
N THR A 24 -21.59 18.89 -7.50
CA THR A 24 -22.11 20.17 -8.02
C THR A 24 -23.57 20.08 -8.48
N ASP A 25 -24.18 18.89 -8.44
CA ASP A 25 -25.53 18.61 -8.93
C ASP A 25 -25.79 19.03 -10.39
N VAL A 26 -24.71 19.16 -11.19
CA VAL A 26 -24.81 19.45 -12.65
C VAL A 26 -25.60 18.35 -13.35
N VAL A 27 -25.41 17.10 -12.89
CA VAL A 27 -26.27 15.98 -13.22
C VAL A 27 -27.06 15.66 -11.96
N PRO A 28 -28.41 15.66 -11.99
CA PRO A 28 -29.24 15.46 -10.81
C PRO A 28 -29.25 13.99 -10.32
N VAL A 29 -28.11 13.30 -10.37
CA VAL A 29 -27.94 11.93 -9.86
C VAL A 29 -28.22 11.88 -8.36
N LEU A 30 -27.75 12.90 -7.63
CA LEU A 30 -27.90 12.97 -6.18
C LEU A 30 -29.39 13.06 -5.79
N SER A 31 -30.21 13.72 -6.60
CA SER A 31 -31.67 13.83 -6.37
C SER A 31 -32.42 12.49 -6.41
N TYR A 32 -31.91 11.48 -7.12
CA TYR A 32 -32.50 10.13 -7.14
C TYR A 32 -32.03 9.25 -5.98
N LEU A 33 -30.98 9.67 -5.27
CA LEU A 33 -30.41 8.91 -4.17
C LEU A 33 -31.14 9.25 -2.85
N PRO A 34 -31.29 8.26 -1.94
CA PRO A 34 -31.81 8.54 -0.61
C PRO A 34 -30.86 9.48 0.14
N GLU A 35 -31.43 10.31 1.02
CA GLU A 35 -30.71 11.35 1.77
C GLU A 35 -29.51 10.81 2.57
N CYS A 36 -29.61 9.57 3.06
CA CYS A 36 -28.50 8.91 3.77
C CYS A 36 -27.25 8.70 2.90
N LEU A 37 -27.41 8.53 1.58
CA LEU A 37 -26.29 8.38 0.64
C LEU A 37 -25.69 9.71 0.24
N HIS A 38 -26.37 10.84 0.46
CA HIS A 38 -25.83 12.17 0.14
C HIS A 38 -24.59 12.47 0.96
N CYS A 39 -24.59 12.12 2.25
CA CYS A 39 -23.41 12.23 3.10
C CYS A 39 -22.23 11.40 2.56
N LEU A 40 -22.50 10.17 2.07
CA LEU A 40 -21.47 9.31 1.53
C LEU A 40 -20.84 9.90 0.26
N VAL A 41 -21.67 10.46 -0.64
CA VAL A 41 -21.18 11.10 -1.88
C VAL A 41 -20.39 12.38 -1.56
N ASN A 42 -20.90 13.24 -0.67
CA ASN A 42 -20.23 14.49 -0.31
C ASN A 42 -18.86 14.26 0.33
N TYR A 43 -18.75 13.26 1.23
CA TYR A 43 -17.49 12.91 1.89
C TYR A 43 -16.74 11.75 1.20
N ALA A 44 -17.11 11.39 -0.03
CA ALA A 44 -16.50 10.28 -0.76
C ALA A 44 -14.96 10.34 -0.84
N PRO A 45 -14.31 11.50 -1.07
CA PRO A 45 -12.84 11.56 -1.08
C PRO A 45 -12.21 11.20 0.26
N PHE A 46 -12.85 11.59 1.37
CA PHE A 46 -12.38 11.26 2.72
C PHE A 46 -12.48 9.76 2.97
N PHE A 47 -13.64 9.16 2.64
CA PHE A 47 -13.83 7.72 2.74
C PHE A 47 -12.87 6.94 1.83
N ALA A 48 -12.59 7.42 0.62
CA ALA A 48 -11.62 6.80 -0.28
C ALA A 48 -10.21 6.73 0.34
N VAL A 49 -9.74 7.82 0.96
CA VAL A 49 -8.46 7.84 1.69
C VAL A 49 -8.47 6.88 2.88
N LEU A 50 -9.57 6.85 3.65
CA LEU A 50 -9.73 5.94 4.77
C LEU A 50 -9.66 4.47 4.34
N PHE A 51 -10.42 4.07 3.32
CA PHE A 51 -10.40 2.71 2.78
C PHE A 51 -9.04 2.35 2.19
N LEU A 52 -8.37 3.28 1.49
CA LEU A 52 -7.02 3.07 0.99
C LEU A 52 -6.03 2.84 2.14
N GLY A 53 -6.13 3.62 3.22
CA GLY A 53 -5.31 3.44 4.42
C GLY A 53 -5.54 2.08 5.08
N ILE A 54 -6.80 1.68 5.25
CA ILE A 54 -7.16 0.37 5.79
C ILE A 54 -6.59 -0.75 4.91
N TYR A 55 -6.78 -0.67 3.59
CA TYR A 55 -6.23 -1.62 2.62
C TYR A 55 -4.70 -1.69 2.71
N ALA A 56 -4.01 -0.56 2.80
CA ALA A 56 -2.56 -0.50 2.94
C ALA A 56 -2.07 -1.20 4.22
N VAL A 57 -2.74 -0.95 5.37
CA VAL A 57 -2.42 -1.61 6.63
C VAL A 57 -2.62 -3.12 6.52
N PHE A 58 -3.75 -3.57 5.98
CA PHE A 58 -4.00 -5.00 5.79
C PHE A 58 -2.96 -5.66 4.88
N ASN A 59 -2.57 -5.00 3.78
CA ASN A 59 -1.53 -5.51 2.90
C ASN A 59 -0.16 -5.63 3.59
N VAL A 60 0.23 -4.64 4.40
CA VAL A 60 1.48 -4.70 5.15
C VAL A 60 1.43 -5.80 6.20
N VAL A 61 0.34 -5.89 6.97
CA VAL A 61 0.15 -6.94 7.98
C VAL A 61 0.17 -8.32 7.33
N TYR A 62 -0.51 -8.51 6.20
CA TYR A 62 -0.50 -9.75 5.44
C TYR A 62 0.89 -10.09 4.89
N GLY A 63 1.62 -9.10 4.37
CA GLY A 63 2.99 -9.26 3.89
C GLY A 63 3.96 -9.67 4.99
N VAL A 64 3.82 -9.11 6.20
CA VAL A 64 4.60 -9.49 7.38
C VAL A 64 4.21 -10.89 7.87
N ALA A 65 2.91 -11.18 7.97
CA ALA A 65 2.42 -12.49 8.40
C ALA A 65 2.79 -13.63 7.45
N THR A 66 2.96 -13.31 6.15
CA THR A 66 3.36 -14.26 5.10
C THR A 66 4.84 -14.14 4.75
N PHE A 67 5.61 -13.31 5.46
CA PHE A 67 7.06 -13.23 5.27
C PHE A 67 7.65 -14.56 5.70
N ASN A 68 7.81 -15.47 4.75
CA ASN A 68 8.29 -16.81 5.01
C ASN A 68 9.71 -16.70 5.55
N ASP A 69 9.89 -16.95 6.83
CA ASP A 69 11.21 -17.09 7.43
C ASP A 69 11.94 -18.20 6.68
N CYS A 70 12.88 -17.81 5.82
CA CYS A 70 13.71 -18.76 5.11
C CYS A 70 14.72 -19.32 6.12
N ALA A 71 14.35 -20.42 6.77
CA ALA A 71 15.20 -21.11 7.73
C ALA A 71 16.56 -21.49 7.12
N GLU A 72 16.58 -21.79 5.82
CA GLU A 72 17.79 -22.06 5.04
C GLU A 72 18.71 -20.82 4.98
N ALA A 73 18.18 -19.65 4.63
CA ALA A 73 18.95 -18.40 4.62
C ALA A 73 19.51 -18.06 6.01
N LYS A 74 18.79 -18.39 7.09
CA LYS A 74 19.31 -18.24 8.46
C LYS A 74 20.52 -19.15 8.71
N VAL A 75 20.48 -20.40 8.26
CA VAL A 75 21.60 -21.35 8.44
C VAL A 75 22.81 -20.92 7.62
N GLU A 76 22.60 -20.50 6.36
CA GLU A 76 23.65 -19.98 5.48
C GLU A 76 24.33 -18.75 6.10
N LEU A 77 23.54 -17.75 6.52
CA LEU A 77 24.06 -16.54 7.18
C LEU A 77 24.83 -16.86 8.46
N LEU A 78 24.38 -17.82 9.26
CA LEU A 78 25.11 -18.25 10.46
C LEU A 78 26.44 -18.95 10.13
N GLY A 79 26.49 -19.68 9.01
CA GLY A 79 27.71 -20.25 8.45
C GLY A 79 28.72 -19.18 8.06
N GLU A 80 28.28 -18.18 7.28
CA GLU A 80 29.12 -17.04 6.87
C GLU A 80 29.66 -16.25 8.08
N ILE A 81 28.82 -16.00 9.10
CA ILE A 81 29.23 -15.33 10.34
C ILE A 81 30.30 -16.14 11.07
N LYS A 82 30.17 -17.47 11.10
CA LYS A 82 31.16 -18.35 11.75
C LYS A 82 32.49 -18.31 11.00
N GLU A 83 32.48 -18.44 9.68
CA GLU A 83 33.68 -18.38 8.86
C GLU A 83 34.40 -17.02 8.98
N ALA A 84 33.64 -15.92 8.93
CA ALA A 84 34.17 -14.58 9.12
C ALA A 84 34.79 -14.39 10.52
N ARG A 85 34.14 -14.91 11.57
CA ARG A 85 34.70 -14.86 12.93
C ARG A 85 35.99 -15.65 13.06
N GLU A 86 36.08 -16.83 12.45
CA GLU A 86 37.31 -17.63 12.45
C GLU A 86 38.43 -16.92 11.68
N GLU A 87 38.14 -16.26 10.56
CA GLU A 87 39.11 -15.46 9.83
C GLU A 87 39.63 -14.27 10.63
N LEU A 88 38.74 -13.56 11.35
CA LEU A 88 39.13 -12.46 12.21
C LEU A 88 40.01 -12.91 13.39
N LYS A 89 39.74 -14.09 13.97
CA LYS A 89 40.61 -14.73 14.97
C LYS A 89 41.98 -15.09 14.39
N ARG A 90 42.02 -15.66 13.17
CA ARG A 90 43.29 -15.94 12.46
C ARG A 90 44.10 -14.67 12.22
N LYS A 91 43.44 -13.56 11.90
CA LYS A 91 44.07 -12.24 11.74
C LYS A 91 44.39 -11.54 13.07
N ARG A 92 44.07 -12.14 14.22
CA ARG A 92 44.20 -11.56 15.58
C ARG A 92 43.52 -10.19 15.73
N ILE A 93 42.45 -9.96 14.98
CA ILE A 93 41.63 -8.74 15.12
C ILE A 93 40.70 -8.88 16.32
N ILE A 94 40.24 -10.11 16.58
CA ILE A 94 39.35 -10.48 17.68
C ILE A 94 39.95 -11.70 18.38
N ASP A 95 39.73 -11.81 19.69
CA ASP A 95 40.09 -12.98 20.51
C ASP A 95 39.28 -14.23 20.15
#